data_AF-A0A7C9IYD4-F1
#
_entry.id   AF-A0A7C9IYD4-F1
#
_cell.length_a   1.000
_cell.length_b   1.000
_cell.length_c   1.000
_cell.angle_alpha   90.00
_cell.angle_beta   90.00
_cell.angle_gamma   90.00
#
_symmetry.space_group_name_H-M   'P 1'
#
loop_
_entity.id
_entity.type
_entity.pdbx_description
1 polymer ?
#
loop_
_entity_poly.entity_id
_entity_poly.type
_entity_poly.pdbx_seq_one_letter_code
_entity_poly.pdbx_strand_id
1 'polypeptide(L)'
;MQKQTLEKVFEYASSPVHGTLSRKLRKGVKIQINDGKIYESATLFLGDEFVRITVKQGEETLNTYYSWDKICCVTTIGKIDE
;
A
#
# COMPACT_ATOMS: atom_id res chain seq x y z
N MET A 1 4.72 3.97 14.03
CA MET A 1 5.82 3.02 13.73
C MET A 1 6.97 3.79 13.06
N GLN A 2 8.19 3.25 12.98
CA GLN A 2 9.27 3.92 12.23
C GLN A 2 9.00 3.84 10.72
N LYS A 3 9.18 4.94 9.98
CA LYS A 3 8.94 5.02 8.53
C LYS A 3 9.62 3.89 7.75
N GLN A 4 10.91 3.66 8.02
CA GLN A 4 11.70 2.63 7.33
C GLN A 4 11.12 1.21 7.52
N THR A 5 10.54 0.92 8.69
CA THR A 5 9.84 -0.35 8.94
C THR A 5 8.58 -0.45 8.08
N LEU A 6 7.78 0.62 8.00
CA LEU A 6 6.57 0.66 7.18
C LEU A 6 6.88 0.53 5.68
N GLU A 7 7.93 1.20 5.20
CA GLU A 7 8.40 1.07 3.82
C GLU A 7 8.69 -0.39 3.49
N LYS A 8 9.40 -1.12 4.38
CA LYS A 8 9.67 -2.55 4.19
C LYS A 8 8.38 -3.38 4.12
N VAL A 9 7.41 -3.11 5.00
CA VAL A 9 6.11 -3.80 4.97
C VAL A 9 5.40 -3.57 3.63
N PHE A 10 5.34 -2.33 3.14
CA PHE A 10 4.75 -2.03 1.84
C PHE A 10 5.53 -2.63 0.68
N GLU A 11 6.86 -2.70 0.75
CA GLU A 11 7.72 -3.36 -0.22
C GLU A 11 7.46 -4.88 -0.29
N TYR A 12 7.23 -5.55 0.84
CA TYR A 12 6.87 -6.97 0.87
C TYR A 12 5.49 -7.24 0.27
N ALA A 13 4.52 -6.33 0.48
CA ALA A 13 3.17 -6.47 -0.07
C ALA A 13 3.07 -6.12 -1.57
N SER A 14 4.12 -5.55 -2.17
CA SER A 14 4.08 -4.99 -3.52
C SER A 14 5.27 -5.42 -4.40
N SER A 15 5.19 -5.04 -5.67
CA SER A 15 6.25 -5.17 -6.66
C SER A 15 6.52 -3.81 -7.30
N PRO A 16 7.78 -3.44 -7.57
CA PRO A 16 8.10 -2.17 -8.22
C PRO A 16 7.51 -2.12 -9.63
N VAL A 17 7.08 -0.93 -10.07
CA VAL A 17 6.65 -0.68 -11.45
C VAL A 17 7.81 -0.02 -12.19
N HIS A 18 8.36 -0.71 -13.18
CA HIS A 18 9.57 -0.29 -13.90
C HIS A 18 9.43 1.13 -14.48
N GLY A 19 10.46 1.96 -14.27
CA GLY A 19 10.48 3.34 -14.76
C GLY A 19 9.62 4.32 -13.94
N THR A 20 9.12 3.92 -12.77
CA THR A 20 8.31 4.79 -11.89
C THR A 20 8.74 4.69 -10.44
N LEU A 21 8.32 5.67 -9.62
CA LEU A 21 8.44 5.62 -8.15
C LEU A 21 7.30 4.83 -7.48
N SER A 22 6.44 4.18 -8.28
CA SER A 22 5.28 3.47 -7.79
C SER A 22 5.52 1.97 -7.71
N ARG A 23 4.72 1.31 -6.88
CA ARG A 23 4.72 -0.14 -6.69
C ARG A 23 3.28 -0.64 -6.80
N LYS A 24 3.05 -1.81 -7.36
CA LYS A 24 1.72 -2.41 -7.43
C LYS A 24 1.60 -3.52 -6.40
N LEU A 25 0.48 -3.62 -5.70
CA LEU A 25 0.24 -4.77 -4.80
C LEU A 25 0.41 -6.08 -5.57
N ARG A 26 1.04 -7.06 -4.93
CA ARG A 26 1.21 -8.40 -5.49
C ARG A 26 -0.17 -9.03 -5.71
N LYS A 27 -0.28 -9.90 -6.73
CA LYS A 27 -1.55 -10.57 -7.03
C LYS A 27 -2.05 -11.34 -5.81
N GLY A 28 -3.29 -11.10 -5.41
CA GLY A 28 -3.91 -11.76 -4.26
C GLY A 28 -3.52 -11.18 -2.89
N VAL A 29 -2.66 -10.16 -2.84
CA VAL A 29 -2.33 -9.43 -1.60
C VAL A 29 -3.21 -8.20 -1.47
N LYS A 30 -3.78 -8.01 -0.28
CA LYS A 30 -4.52 -6.81 0.14
C LYS A 30 -3.79 -6.14 1.31
N ILE A 31 -4.04 -4.86 1.50
CA ILE A 31 -3.51 -4.10 2.64
C ILE A 31 -4.63 -3.36 3.34
N GLN A 32 -4.45 -3.13 4.64
CA GLN A 32 -5.30 -2.27 5.46
C GLN A 32 -4.38 -1.41 6.32
N ILE A 33 -4.68 -0.11 6.43
CA ILE A 33 -3.91 0.85 7.23
C ILE A 33 -4.80 1.35 8.35
N ASN A 34 -4.29 1.35 9.59
CA ASN A 34 -5.00 1.82 10.79
C ASN A 34 -6.40 1.18 10.96
N ASP A 35 -6.52 -0.12 10.67
CA ASP A 35 -7.78 -0.87 10.72
C ASP A 35 -8.93 -0.25 9.89
N GLY A 36 -8.59 0.59 8.91
CA GLY A 36 -9.54 1.28 8.04
C GLY A 36 -9.96 0.45 6.82
N LYS A 37 -10.06 1.11 5.66
CA LYS A 37 -10.45 0.46 4.40
C LYS A 37 -9.43 -0.61 3.99
N ILE A 38 -9.93 -1.75 3.50
CA ILE A 38 -9.11 -2.77 2.83
C ILE A 38 -8.92 -2.36 1.37
N TYR A 39 -7.67 -2.32 0.94
CA TYR A 39 -7.26 -2.00 -0.43
C TYR A 39 -6.80 -3.26 -1.16
N GLU A 40 -7.37 -3.49 -2.33
CA GLU A 40 -7.04 -4.58 -3.24
C GLU A 40 -6.68 -4.02 -4.62
N SER A 41 -5.78 -4.70 -5.34
CA SER A 41 -5.33 -4.27 -6.68
C SER A 41 -4.82 -2.82 -6.75
N ALA A 42 -4.31 -2.30 -5.63
CA ALA A 42 -3.87 -0.92 -5.50
C ALA A 42 -2.45 -0.71 -6.03
N THR A 43 -2.18 0.55 -6.40
CA THR A 43 -0.83 1.06 -6.63
C THR A 43 -0.43 1.93 -5.44
N LEU A 44 0.81 1.77 -4.98
CA LEU A 44 1.42 2.48 -3.87
C LEU A 44 2.46 3.45 -4.40
N PHE A 45 2.51 4.63 -3.81
CA PHE A 45 3.64 5.53 -3.92
C PHE A 45 4.20 5.77 -2.52
N LEU A 46 5.46 5.41 -2.30
CA LEU A 46 6.16 5.61 -1.03
C LEU A 46 6.93 6.93 -1.15
N GLY A 47 6.28 8.02 -0.75
CA GLY A 47 6.88 9.35 -0.74
C GLY A 47 7.69 9.59 0.53
N ASP A 48 8.38 10.72 0.58
CA ASP A 48 9.22 11.04 1.74
C ASP A 48 8.40 11.28 3.01
N GLU A 49 7.27 12.00 2.90
CA GLU A 49 6.42 12.37 4.03
C GLU A 49 5.15 11.50 4.18
N PHE A 50 4.73 10.85 3.09
CA PHE A 50 3.48 10.09 3.06
C PHE A 50 3.57 8.83 2.19
N VAL A 51 2.66 7.90 2.44
CA VAL A 51 2.27 6.87 1.47
C VAL A 51 0.96 7.26 0.81
N ARG A 52 0.89 7.10 -0.51
CA ARG A 52 -0.36 7.22 -1.26
C ARG A 52 -0.79 5.87 -1.78
N ILE A 53 -2.05 5.55 -1.56
CA ILE A 53 -2.74 4.37 -2.07
C ILE A 53 -3.66 4.81 -3.20
N THR A 54 -3.48 4.25 -4.38
CA THR A 54 -4.26 4.54 -5.57
C THR A 54 -5.07 3.31 -5.97
N VAL A 55 -6.39 3.45 -6.08
CA VAL A 55 -7.31 2.39 -6.55
C VAL A 55 -8.12 2.91 -7.73
N LYS A 56 -8.31 2.07 -8.76
CA LYS A 56 -9.24 2.35 -9.84
C LYS A 56 -10.65 1.89 -9.44
N GLN A 57 -11.64 2.74 -9.63
CA GLN A 57 -13.05 2.44 -9.38
C GLN A 57 -13.87 2.91 -10.58
N GLY A 58 -14.23 1.98 -11.48
CA GLY A 58 -14.83 2.33 -12.76
C GLY A 58 -13.88 3.20 -13.58
N GLU A 59 -14.35 4.39 -13.96
CA GLU A 59 -13.58 5.40 -14.70
C GLU A 59 -12.77 6.34 -13.78
N GLU A 60 -12.98 6.24 -12.46
CA GLU A 60 -12.33 7.10 -11.49
C GLU A 60 -11.06 6.48 -10.92
N THR A 61 -10.15 7.35 -10.49
CA THR A 61 -8.95 6.98 -9.72
C THR A 61 -9.04 7.61 -8.34
N LEU A 62 -9.17 6.79 -7.31
CA LEU A 62 -9.21 7.24 -5.92
C LEU A 62 -7.80 7.20 -5.34
N ASN A 63 -7.39 8.31 -4.75
CA ASN A 63 -6.11 8.44 -4.06
C ASN A 63 -6.36 8.69 -2.56
N THR A 64 -5.85 7.81 -1.70
CA THR A 64 -5.84 8.02 -0.25
C THR A 64 -4.41 8.25 0.21
N TYR A 65 -4.21 9.25 1.07
CA TYR A 65 -2.90 9.66 1.57
C TYR A 65 -2.82 9.39 3.06
N TYR A 66 -1.70 8.84 3.51
CA TYR A 66 -1.39 8.62 4.91
C TYR A 66 -0.02 9.20 5.22
N SER A 67 0.03 10.14 6.16
CA SER A 67 1.30 10.61 6.71
C SER A 67 1.97 9.48 7.48
N TRP A 68 3.29 9.32 7.32
CA TRP A 68 4.03 8.22 7.96
C TRP A 68 3.91 8.21 9.48
N ASP A 69 3.88 9.39 10.10
CA ASP A 69 3.78 9.56 11.56
C ASP A 69 2.39 9.19 12.13
N LYS A 70 1.36 9.11 11.27
CA LYS A 70 -0.01 8.73 11.66
C LYS A 70 -0.32 7.27 11.41
N ILE A 71 0.59 6.49 10.83
CA ILE A 71 0.39 5.05 10.65
C ILE A 71 0.77 4.32 11.95
N CYS A 72 -0.27 3.83 12.61
CA CYS A 72 -0.19 3.04 13.84
C CYS A 72 -0.04 1.55 13.52
N CYS A 73 -0.72 1.05 12.48
CA CYS A 73 -0.63 -0.34 12.04
C CYS A 73 -0.84 -0.49 10.53
N VAL A 74 -0.29 -1.58 9.98
CA VAL A 74 -0.56 -2.05 8.61
C VAL A 74 -0.79 -3.55 8.66
N THR A 75 -1.92 -3.99 8.13
CA THR A 75 -2.27 -5.41 8.00
C THR A 75 -2.15 -5.82 6.54
N THR A 76 -1.35 -6.84 6.26
CA THR A 76 -1.29 -7.49 4.95
C THR A 76 -2.13 -8.76 4.96
N ILE A 77 -2.99 -8.92 3.97
CA ILE A 77 -3.90 -10.06 3.85
C ILE A 77 -3.52 -10.79 2.56
N GLY A 78 -3.12 -12.05 2.67
CA GLY A 78 -2.82 -12.92 1.54
C GLY A 78 -3.57 -14.24 1.65
N LYS A 79 -3.50 -15.07 0.62
CA LYS A 79 -3.91 -16.47 0.75
C LYS A 79 -2.93 -17.21 1.66
N ILE A 80 -3.43 -18.18 2.40
CA ILE A 80 -2.59 -19.20 3.03
C ILE A 80 -2.03 -20.02 1.87
N ASP A 81 -0.72 -20.10 1.75
CA ASP A 81 -0.08 -21.06 0.84
C ASP A 81 -0.41 -22.46 1.38
N GLU A 82 -1.02 -23.32 0.55
CA GLU A 82 -1.29 -24.74 0.88
C GLU A 82 0.00 -25.53 1.09
#